data_AF-A0A916BDI8-F1
#
_entry.id   AF-A0A916BDI8-F1
#
_cell.length_a   1.000
_cell.length_b   1.000
_cell.length_c   1.000
_cell.angle_alpha   90.00
_cell.angle_beta   90.00
_cell.angle_gamma   90.00
#
_symmetry.space_group_name_H-M   'P 1'
#
loop_
_entity.id
_entity.type
_entity.pdbx_description
1 polymer ?
#
loop_
_entity_poly.entity_id
_entity_poly.type
_entity_poly.pdbx_seq_one_letter_code
_entity_poly.pdbx_strand_id
1 'polypeptide(L)' 'MAARNWTPEQRARQAEHIKKWQPWNKSTGARTEEGKAVSSRNAYKGGLRLHIRAMVKNMNAVLREQREGLGRV' A
#
# COMPACT_ATOMS: atom_id res chain seq x y z
N MET A 1 -19.35 -4.16 4.87
CA MET A 1 -20.16 -4.02 3.65
C MET A 1 -19.32 -4.42 2.46
N ALA A 2 -19.83 -5.27 1.55
CA ALA A 2 -19.10 -5.65 0.35
C ALA A 2 -18.91 -4.42 -0.57
N ALA A 3 -17.74 -4.30 -1.19
CA ALA A 3 -17.50 -3.26 -2.18
C ALA A 3 -18.41 -3.48 -3.39
N ARG A 4 -19.05 -2.42 -3.89
CA ARG A 4 -19.86 -2.51 -5.11
C ARG A 4 -18.98 -2.90 -6.30
N ASN A 5 -19.35 -3.96 -7.01
CA ASN A 5 -18.72 -4.31 -8.28
C ASN A 5 -19.27 -3.40 -9.39
N TRP A 6 -18.42 -2.54 -9.95
CA TRP A 6 -18.77 -1.63 -11.04
C TRP A 6 -18.56 -2.31 -12.39
N THR A 7 -19.56 -2.23 -13.28
CA THR A 7 -19.33 -2.56 -14.70
C THR A 7 -18.50 -1.44 -15.36
N PRO A 8 -17.82 -1.72 -16.49
CA PRO A 8 -17.08 -0.71 -17.24
C PRO A 8 -17.93 0.50 -17.63
N GLU A 9 -19.18 0.27 -18.06
CA GLU A 9 -20.13 1.31 -18.50
C GLU A 9 -20.55 2.20 -17.34
N GLN A 10 -20.81 1.59 -16.17
CA GLN A 10 -21.12 2.33 -14.95
C GLN A 10 -19.94 3.21 -14.51
N ARG A 11 -18.71 2.69 -14.61
CA ARG A 11 -17.49 3.44 -14.28
C ARG A 11 -17.29 4.60 -15.25
N ALA A 12 -17.52 4.39 -16.54
CA ALA A 12 -17.43 5.42 -17.57
C ALA A 12 -18.45 6.55 -17.30
N ARG A 13 -19.71 6.21 -17.07
CA ARG A 13 -20.76 7.18 -16.71
C ARG A 13 -20.40 7.98 -15.46
N GLN A 14 -19.85 7.32 -14.43
CA GLN A 14 -19.40 8.05 -13.24
C GLN A 14 -18.21 8.97 -13.52
N ALA A 15 -17.29 8.58 -14.39
CA ALA A 15 -16.19 9.42 -14.80
C ALA A 15 -16.69 10.69 -15.49
N GLU A 16 -17.73 10.61 -16.32
CA GLU A 16 -18.38 11.79 -16.93
C GLU A 16 -18.98 12.73 -15.90
N HIS A 17 -19.73 12.19 -14.92
CA HIS A 17 -20.27 13.00 -13.82
C HIS A 17 -19.18 13.68 -12.98
N ILE A 18 -18.12 12.94 -12.64
CA ILE A 18 -16.96 13.46 -11.90
C ILE A 18 -16.26 14.57 -12.70
N LYS A 19 -16.10 14.40 -14.02
CA LYS A 19 -15.57 15.44 -14.93
C LYS A 19 -16.45 16.68 -15.00
N LYS A 20 -17.77 16.52 -14.89
CA LYS A 20 -18.73 17.64 -14.89
C LYS A 20 -18.65 18.45 -13.59
N TRP A 21 -18.59 17.79 -12.44
CA TRP A 21 -18.61 18.49 -11.15
C TRP A 21 -17.23 18.90 -10.63
N GLN A 22 -16.16 18.32 -11.18
CA GLN A 22 -14.77 18.68 -10.89
C GLN A 22 -14.48 18.85 -9.39
N PRO A 23 -14.79 17.85 -8.54
CA PRO A 23 -14.70 18.00 -7.09
C PRO A 23 -13.30 18.39 -6.60
N TRP A 24 -12.25 18.07 -7.37
CA TRP A 24 -10.87 18.47 -7.09
C TRP A 24 -10.66 19.99 -7.08
N ASN A 25 -11.47 20.78 -7.77
CA ASN A 25 -11.37 22.26 -7.73
C ASN A 25 -11.66 22.81 -6.33
N LYS A 26 -12.41 22.07 -5.50
CA LYS A 26 -12.66 22.41 -4.10
C LYS A 26 -11.68 21.74 -3.14
N SER A 27 -10.76 20.92 -3.62
CA SER A 27 -9.75 20.28 -2.79
C SER A 27 -8.69 21.30 -2.39
N THR A 28 -8.51 21.50 -1.08
CA THR A 28 -7.59 22.52 -0.57
C THR A 28 -6.20 21.99 -0.24
N GLY A 29 -5.94 20.71 -0.56
CA GLY A 29 -4.71 20.02 -0.22
C GLY A 29 -4.38 20.04 1.28
N ALA A 30 -3.16 19.60 1.62
CA ALA A 30 -2.63 19.79 2.96
C ALA A 30 -2.15 21.23 3.14
N ARG A 31 -2.75 21.94 4.12
CA ARG A 31 -2.45 23.36 4.40
C ARG A 31 -1.37 23.55 5.46
N THR A 32 -1.21 22.60 6.38
CA THR A 32 -0.22 22.67 7.47
C THR A 32 1.07 21.93 7.08
N GLU A 33 2.16 22.27 7.75
CA GLU A 33 3.46 21.60 7.53
C GLU A 33 3.40 20.12 7.86
N GLU A 34 2.68 19.74 8.92
CA GLU A 34 2.45 18.34 9.29
C GLU A 34 1.67 17.62 8.19
N GLY A 35 0.63 18.25 7.65
CA GLY A 35 -0.18 17.69 6.58
C GLY A 35 0.62 17.48 5.29
N LYS A 36 1.52 18.42 4.95
CA LYS A 36 2.44 18.29 3.81
C LYS A 36 3.44 17.16 4.03
N ALA A 37 4.00 17.06 5.24
CA ALA A 37 4.94 16.01 5.62
C ALA A 37 4.31 14.61 5.61
N VAL A 38 3.00 14.50 5.85
CA VAL A 38 2.25 13.24 5.69
C VAL A 38 2.00 12.97 4.20
N SER A 39 1.48 13.96 3.47
CA SER A 39 1.09 13.80 2.06
C SER A 39 2.28 13.47 1.15
N SER A 40 3.47 14.00 1.44
CA SER A 40 4.71 13.70 0.69
C SER A 40 5.11 12.22 0.75
N ARG A 41 4.66 11.49 1.77
CA ARG A 41 4.95 10.05 1.93
C ARG A 41 4.00 9.15 1.16
N ASN A 42 2.95 9.66 0.52
CA ASN A 42 1.98 8.83 -0.21
C ASN A 42 2.60 8.02 -1.37
N ALA A 43 3.69 8.54 -1.95
CA ALA A 43 4.46 7.85 -2.99
C ALA A 43 5.30 6.69 -2.42
N TYR A 44 5.67 6.73 -1.15
CA TYR A 44 6.52 5.71 -0.52
C TYR A 44 5.76 4.39 -0.35
N LYS A 45 6.20 3.35 -1.07
CA LYS A 45 5.59 2.01 -1.04
C LYS A 45 6.29 1.02 -0.11
N GLY A 46 7.15 1.51 0.78
CA GLY A 46 7.88 0.67 1.76
C GLY A 46 9.30 0.28 1.35
N GLY A 47 9.81 0.73 0.19
CA GLY A 47 11.21 0.53 -0.21
C GLY A 47 11.66 -0.93 -0.15
N LEU A 48 12.78 -1.19 0.54
CA LEU A 48 13.35 -2.53 0.72
C LEU A 48 12.64 -3.40 1.78
N ARG A 49 11.59 -2.89 2.44
CA ARG A 49 10.90 -3.60 3.53
C ARG A 49 10.48 -5.01 3.14
N LEU A 50 9.98 -5.21 1.92
CA LEU A 50 9.57 -6.54 1.44
C LEU A 50 10.77 -7.49 1.28
N HIS A 51 11.86 -6.99 0.69
CA HIS A 51 13.11 -7.75 0.50
C HIS A 51 13.72 -8.15 1.85
N ILE A 52 13.82 -7.22 2.79
CA ILE A 52 14.33 -7.49 4.14
C ILE A 52 13.44 -8.50 4.85
N ARG A 53 12.12 -8.38 4.75
CA ARG A 53 11.18 -9.35 5.35
C ARG A 53 11.39 -10.75 4.77
N ALA A 54 11.58 -10.88 3.45
CA ALA A 54 11.86 -12.16 2.81
C ALA A 54 13.20 -12.74 3.28
N MET A 55 14.24 -11.91 3.36
CA MET A 55 15.56 -12.31 3.85
C MET A 55 15.51 -12.82 5.28
N VAL A 56 14.85 -12.09 6.19
CA VAL A 56 14.67 -12.50 7.59
C VAL A 56 13.90 -13.82 7.68
N LYS A 57 12.85 -14.01 6.87
CA LYS A 57 12.10 -15.26 6.83
C LYS A 57 12.99 -16.44 6.43
N ASN A 58 13.81 -16.27 5.40
CA ASN A 58 14.73 -17.29 4.94
C ASN A 58 15.80 -17.60 6.00
N MET A 59 16.36 -16.56 6.62
CA MET A 59 17.33 -16.71 7.72
C MET A 59 16.76 -17.52 8.88
N ASN A 60 15.53 -17.20 9.32
CA ASN A 60 14.86 -17.93 10.39
C ASN A 60 14.60 -19.40 10.04
N ALA A 61 14.34 -19.71 8.76
CA ALA A 61 14.18 -21.09 8.30
C ALA A 61 15.50 -21.87 8.43
N VAL A 62 16.60 -21.30 7.93
CA VAL A 62 17.94 -21.91 8.02
C VAL A 62 18.37 -22.11 9.47
N LEU A 63 18.17 -21.12 10.33
CA LEU A 63 18.53 -21.23 11.75
C LEU A 63 17.71 -22.30 12.48
N ARG A 64 16.44 -22.49 12.09
CA ARG A 64 15.61 -23.58 12.63
C ARG A 64 16.14 -24.95 12.19
N GLU A 65 16.46 -25.10 10.91
CA GLU A 65 17.05 -26.34 10.37
C GLU A 65 18.39 -26.67 11.05
N GLN A 66 19.25 -25.67 11.24
CA GLN A 66 20.51 -25.83 11.96
C GLN A 66 20.28 -26.32 13.39
N ARG A 67 19.33 -25.74 14.13
CA ARG A 67 19.01 -26.16 15.50
C ARG A 67 18.49 -27.60 15.55
N GLU A 68 17.64 -27.99 14.61
CA GLU A 68 17.13 -29.35 14.51
C GLU A 68 18.23 -30.36 14.15
N GLY A 69 19.18 -29.98 13.29
CA GLY A 69 20.34 -30.79 12.95
C GLY A 69 21.30 -30.96 14.13
N LEU A 70 21.60 -29.89 14.86
CA LEU A 70 22.48 -29.92 16.03
C LEU A 70 21.86 -30.66 17.24
N GLY A 71 20.52 -30.67 17.36
CA GLY A 71 19.83 -31.43 18.41
C GLY A 71 19.54 -32.90 18.06
N ARG A 72 19.90 -33.34 16.84
CA ARG A 72 19.81 -34.75 16.39
C ARG A 72 21.16 -35.48 16.47
N VAL A 73 22.23 -34.78 16.85
CA VAL A 73 23.54 -35.34 17.25
C VAL A 73 23.51 -35.53 18.76
#